data_AF-A0A1Q7W955-F1
#
_entry.id   AF-A0A1Q7W955-F1
#
_cell.length_a   1.000
_cell.length_b   1.000
_cell.length_c   1.000
_cell.angle_alpha   90.00
_cell.angle_beta   90.00
_cell.angle_gamma   90.00
#
_symmetry.space_group_name_H-M   'P 1'
#
loop_
_entity.id
_entity.type
_entity.pdbx_description
1 polymer ?
#
loop_
_entity_poly.entity_id
_entity_poly.type
_entity_poly.pdbx_seq_one_letter_code
_entity_poly.pdbx_strand_id
1 'polypeptide(L)'
;MADPQDSFVSAVRTLVAAFIGLVLSSLGYAVLAGEPSDAQARSASSEPVLGVGFAVTGSLIIYAIALTLDAAEHLVQTPSRTHGQVSASVRHILAWFVAPLLVFYIFLSDQDYEDARYGQCHGTEPLDYVGLGFIAMQVVVSWLIYPIMIRRHTRAKKWNIAVRTTAWVSWLLLLVTFASAIAFALIGAEVRATHTVSPLIPGACIAIMTLAMVGLTGQLAYTHQVPHAQDQPHVDRGDTDPDHAAGAGSEALP
;
A
#
# COMPACT_ATOMS: atom_id res chain seq x y z
N MET A 1 -7.40 19.80 9.60
CA MET A 1 -6.38 19.51 8.57
C MET A 1 -5.27 18.74 9.26
N ALA A 2 -4.63 17.78 8.58
CA ALA A 2 -3.33 17.27 9.01
C ALA A 2 -2.39 18.44 9.22
N ASP A 3 -1.55 18.42 10.25
CA ASP A 3 -0.35 19.23 10.17
C ASP A 3 0.53 18.61 9.06
N PRO A 4 0.94 19.36 8.01
CA PRO A 4 1.83 18.84 6.97
C PRO A 4 3.09 18.20 7.56
N GLN A 5 3.52 18.70 8.72
CA GLN A 5 4.65 18.17 9.50
C GLN A 5 4.41 16.71 9.96
N ASP A 6 3.19 16.36 10.37
CA ASP A 6 2.86 14.99 10.82
C ASP A 6 2.88 13.99 9.67
N SER A 7 2.39 14.39 8.49
CA SER A 7 2.40 13.55 7.28
C SER A 7 3.84 13.25 6.84
N PHE A 8 4.70 14.27 6.86
CA PHE A 8 6.11 14.13 6.52
C PHE A 8 6.85 13.22 7.52
N VAL A 9 6.66 13.42 8.82
CA VAL A 9 7.28 12.54 9.85
C VAL A 9 6.81 11.09 9.70
N SER A 10 5.53 10.87 9.39
CA SER A 10 4.99 9.53 9.12
C SER A 10 5.60 8.89 7.87
N ALA A 11 5.78 9.67 6.79
CA ALA A 11 6.44 9.23 5.57
C ALA A 11 7.90 8.82 5.84
N VAL A 12 8.67 9.66 6.55
CA VAL A 12 10.07 9.37 6.91
C VAL A 12 10.17 8.10 7.75
N ARG A 13 9.32 7.92 8.77
CA ARG A 13 9.30 6.70 9.59
C ARG A 13 9.00 5.46 8.75
N THR A 14 8.04 5.56 7.85
CA THR A 14 7.66 4.47 6.94
C THR A 14 8.80 4.13 5.98
N LEU A 15 9.51 5.15 5.48
CA LEU A 15 10.65 4.99 4.58
C LEU A 15 11.86 4.35 5.29
N VAL A 16 12.16 4.75 6.52
CA VAL A 16 13.23 4.13 7.33
C VAL A 16 12.89 2.67 7.63
N ALA A 17 11.65 2.38 8.02
CA ALA A 17 11.18 1.01 8.24
C ALA A 17 11.33 0.16 6.98
N ALA A 18 10.90 0.69 5.84
CA ALA A 18 10.99 -0.02 4.58
C ALA A 18 12.45 -0.21 4.13
N PHE A 19 13.32 0.77 4.35
CA PHE A 19 14.74 0.63 4.06
C PHE A 19 15.37 -0.52 4.86
N ILE A 20 15.13 -0.58 6.17
CA ILE A 20 15.63 -1.67 7.03
C ILE A 20 15.07 -3.02 6.54
N GLY A 21 13.77 -3.07 6.22
CA GLY A 21 13.13 -4.25 5.67
C GLY A 21 13.77 -4.75 4.37
N LEU A 22 14.14 -3.83 3.47
CA LEU A 22 14.78 -4.17 2.20
C LEU A 22 16.17 -4.71 2.44
N VAL A 23 16.95 -4.10 3.34
CA VAL A 23 18.29 -4.56 3.68
C VAL A 23 18.21 -5.99 4.24
N LEU A 24 17.30 -6.26 5.17
CA LEU A 24 17.14 -7.60 5.74
C LEU A 24 16.68 -8.63 4.70
N SER A 25 15.70 -8.27 3.87
CA SER A 25 15.21 -9.18 2.82
C SER A 25 16.30 -9.44 1.77
N SER A 26 17.06 -8.41 1.39
CA SER A 26 18.16 -8.54 0.43
C SER A 26 19.31 -9.38 0.96
N LEU A 27 19.63 -9.26 2.26
CA LEU A 27 20.59 -10.15 2.91
C LEU A 27 20.09 -11.60 2.90
N GLY A 28 18.79 -11.82 3.14
CA GLY A 28 18.16 -13.15 3.02
C GLY A 28 18.32 -13.73 1.61
N TYR A 29 17.99 -12.96 0.57
CA TYR A 29 18.21 -13.39 -0.82
C TYR A 29 19.68 -13.60 -1.18
N ALA A 30 20.60 -12.80 -0.62
CA ALA A 30 22.03 -12.99 -0.84
C ALA A 30 22.53 -14.31 -0.23
N VAL A 31 22.02 -14.69 0.94
CA VAL A 31 22.30 -16.00 1.55
C VAL A 31 21.72 -17.11 0.69
N LEU A 32 20.47 -16.96 0.24
CA LEU A 32 19.79 -17.94 -0.62
C LEU A 32 20.54 -18.17 -1.94
N ALA A 33 21.01 -17.09 -2.58
CA ALA A 33 21.78 -17.15 -3.82
C ALA A 33 23.15 -17.82 -3.68
N GLY A 34 23.69 -17.87 -2.45
CA GLY A 34 24.93 -18.57 -2.12
C GLY A 34 24.74 -20.06 -1.83
N GLU A 35 23.49 -20.56 -1.79
CA GLU A 35 23.23 -21.97 -1.51
C GLU A 35 23.60 -22.87 -2.70
N PRO A 36 24.21 -24.04 -2.44
CA PRO A 36 24.53 -24.97 -3.50
C PRO A 36 23.26 -25.61 -4.07
N SER A 37 23.30 -26.03 -5.35
CA SER A 37 22.12 -26.46 -6.11
C SER A 37 21.45 -27.74 -5.56
N ASP A 38 22.15 -28.50 -4.72
CA ASP A 38 21.63 -29.65 -3.99
C ASP A 38 20.75 -29.28 -2.78
N ALA A 39 20.73 -28.01 -2.37
CA ALA A 39 19.85 -27.48 -1.32
C ALA A 39 18.49 -26.97 -1.83
N GLN A 40 18.07 -27.38 -3.04
CA GLN A 40 16.87 -26.89 -3.73
C GLN A 40 15.59 -26.98 -2.87
N ALA A 41 15.44 -28.03 -2.06
CA ALA A 41 14.31 -28.22 -1.14
C ALA A 41 14.24 -27.15 -0.03
N ARG A 42 15.39 -26.72 0.50
CA ARG A 42 15.46 -25.64 1.47
C ARG A 42 15.17 -24.30 0.78
N SER A 43 15.77 -24.09 -0.40
CA SER A 43 15.58 -22.86 -1.16
C SER A 43 14.11 -22.59 -1.45
N ALA A 44 13.41 -23.57 -2.04
CA ALA A 44 11.98 -23.49 -2.39
C ALA A 44 11.07 -23.20 -1.18
N SER A 45 11.44 -23.67 0.01
CA SER A 45 10.66 -23.42 1.23
C SER A 45 10.91 -22.07 1.90
N SER A 46 12.06 -21.46 1.61
CA SER A 46 12.49 -20.21 2.22
C SER A 46 12.13 -19.00 1.37
N GLU A 47 11.93 -19.22 0.07
CA GLU A 47 11.59 -18.19 -0.92
C GLU A 47 10.23 -17.52 -0.66
N PRO A 48 9.13 -18.24 -0.32
CA PRO A 48 7.87 -17.58 0.02
C PRO A 48 8.01 -16.66 1.25
N VAL A 49 8.80 -17.08 2.25
CA VAL A 49 9.02 -16.33 3.49
C VAL A 49 9.75 -15.01 3.21
N LEU A 50 10.84 -15.07 2.45
CA LEU A 50 11.57 -13.88 2.02
C LEU A 50 10.74 -13.01 1.06
N GLY A 51 9.97 -13.65 0.18
CA GLY A 51 9.03 -13.02 -0.73
C GLY A 51 8.04 -12.12 0.00
N VAL A 52 7.41 -12.61 1.06
CA VAL A 52 6.46 -11.81 1.88
C VAL A 52 7.15 -10.59 2.47
N GLY A 53 8.32 -10.77 3.09
CA GLY A 53 9.09 -9.67 3.68
C GLY A 53 9.44 -8.59 2.66
N PHE A 54 9.92 -9.02 1.48
CA PHE A 54 10.28 -8.13 0.38
C PHE A 54 9.08 -7.41 -0.22
N ALA A 55 7.97 -8.13 -0.46
CA ALA A 55 6.76 -7.57 -1.07
C ALA A 55 6.05 -6.56 -0.15
N VAL A 56 5.96 -6.86 1.14
CA VAL A 56 5.45 -5.91 2.16
C VAL A 56 6.31 -4.66 2.20
N THR A 57 7.64 -4.84 2.21
CA THR A 57 8.57 -3.72 2.22
C THR A 57 8.45 -2.86 0.97
N GLY A 58 8.43 -3.46 -0.22
CA GLY A 58 8.28 -2.73 -1.48
C GLY A 58 6.97 -1.93 -1.51
N SER A 59 5.89 -2.51 -0.98
CA SER A 59 4.61 -1.82 -0.84
C SER A 59 4.68 -0.60 0.10
N LEU A 60 5.41 -0.73 1.21
CA LEU A 60 5.66 0.39 2.14
C LEU A 60 6.46 1.52 1.49
N ILE A 61 7.40 1.22 0.59
CA ILE A 61 8.16 2.25 -0.15
C ILE A 61 7.22 3.03 -1.07
N ILE A 62 6.41 2.33 -1.87
CA ILE A 62 5.45 2.97 -2.77
C ILE A 62 4.45 3.81 -1.96
N TYR A 63 4.02 3.31 -0.81
CA TYR A 63 3.15 4.05 0.10
C TYR A 63 3.85 5.29 0.70
N ALA A 64 5.11 5.20 1.10
CA ALA A 64 5.90 6.33 1.58
C ALA A 64 6.08 7.39 0.50
N ILE A 65 6.27 6.99 -0.77
CA ILE A 65 6.29 7.90 -1.92
C ILE A 65 4.95 8.64 -2.02
N ALA A 66 3.82 7.94 -1.93
CA ALA A 66 2.49 8.58 -1.97
C ALA A 66 2.31 9.59 -0.83
N LEU A 67 2.71 9.25 0.40
CA LEU A 67 2.63 10.18 1.54
C LEU A 67 3.56 11.40 1.39
N THR A 68 4.73 11.20 0.79
CA THR A 68 5.68 12.29 0.55
C THR A 68 5.15 13.26 -0.51
N LEU A 69 4.52 12.73 -1.56
CA LEU A 69 3.84 13.54 -2.58
C LEU A 69 2.69 14.33 -1.96
N ASP A 70 1.87 13.69 -1.12
CA ASP A 70 0.79 14.38 -0.39
C ASP A 70 1.35 15.51 0.50
N ALA A 71 2.45 15.28 1.22
CA ALA A 71 3.07 16.31 2.06
C ALA A 71 3.65 17.47 1.22
N ALA A 72 4.29 17.16 0.08
CA ALA A 72 4.85 18.16 -0.82
C ALA A 72 3.77 19.08 -1.40
N GLU A 73 2.61 18.54 -1.76
CA GLU A 73 1.47 19.32 -2.26
C GLU A 73 0.99 20.40 -1.29
N HIS A 74 1.05 20.13 0.02
CA HIS A 74 0.65 21.08 1.06
C HIS A 74 1.67 22.19 1.30
N LEU A 75 2.90 22.05 0.80
CA LEU A 75 3.97 23.04 0.95
C LEU A 75 4.06 24.01 -0.25
N VAL A 76 3.40 23.71 -1.37
CA VAL A 76 3.43 24.57 -2.57
C VAL A 76 2.36 25.67 -2.45
N GLN A 77 2.79 26.93 -2.46
CA GLN A 77 1.91 28.12 -2.31
C GLN A 77 0.90 28.30 -3.46
N THR A 78 1.16 27.72 -4.63
CA THR A 78 0.26 27.70 -5.79
C THR A 78 0.03 26.26 -6.24
N PRO A 79 -0.89 25.53 -5.60
CA PRO A 79 -1.16 24.15 -5.97
C PRO A 79 -1.75 24.11 -7.39
N SER A 80 -0.99 23.60 -8.36
CA SER A 80 -1.55 23.28 -9.67
C SER A 80 -2.48 22.08 -9.51
N ARG A 81 -3.65 22.09 -10.18
CA ARG A 81 -4.62 20.97 -10.18
C ARG A 81 -3.99 19.62 -10.53
N THR A 82 -2.86 19.64 -11.24
CA THR A 82 -2.16 18.46 -11.73
C THR A 82 -1.43 17.70 -10.62
N HIS A 83 -0.97 18.37 -9.54
CA HIS A 83 -0.20 17.69 -8.49
C HIS A 83 -1.05 16.71 -7.68
N GLY A 84 -2.22 17.14 -7.18
CA GLY A 84 -3.14 16.26 -6.42
C GLY A 84 -3.71 15.07 -7.17
N GLN A 85 -3.49 14.99 -8.48
CA GLN A 85 -3.82 13.81 -9.28
C GLN A 85 -2.73 12.74 -9.21
N VAL A 86 -1.47 13.11 -8.94
CA VAL A 86 -0.33 12.19 -8.94
C VAL A 86 -0.36 11.29 -7.71
N SER A 87 -0.51 11.85 -6.51
CA SER A 87 -0.57 11.05 -5.28
C SER A 87 -1.76 10.08 -5.28
N ALA A 88 -2.93 10.55 -5.74
CA ALA A 88 -4.11 9.74 -5.97
C ALA A 88 -3.86 8.60 -6.97
N SER A 89 -3.19 8.90 -8.09
CA SER A 89 -2.84 7.90 -9.11
C SER A 89 -1.91 6.83 -8.55
N VAL A 90 -0.88 7.20 -7.78
CA VAL A 90 0.03 6.24 -7.14
C VAL A 90 -0.74 5.32 -6.18
N ARG A 91 -1.66 5.86 -5.38
CA ARG A 91 -2.51 5.08 -4.48
C ARG A 91 -3.41 4.11 -5.24
N HIS A 92 -3.99 4.53 -6.36
CA HIS A 92 -4.80 3.66 -7.22
C HIS A 92 -3.98 2.56 -7.87
N ILE A 93 -2.78 2.88 -8.38
CA ILE A 93 -1.88 1.87 -8.95
C ILE A 93 -1.50 0.82 -7.90
N LEU A 94 -1.16 1.29 -6.68
CA LEU A 94 -0.82 0.41 -5.57
C LEU A 94 -1.98 -0.51 -5.18
N ALA A 95 -3.20 0.01 -5.08
CA ALA A 95 -4.38 -0.77 -4.70
C ALA A 95 -4.88 -1.70 -5.81
N TRP A 96 -4.97 -1.23 -7.06
CA TRP A 96 -5.59 -1.96 -8.17
C TRP A 96 -4.67 -2.98 -8.84
N PHE A 97 -3.38 -2.68 -8.91
CA PHE A 97 -2.43 -3.51 -9.67
C PHE A 97 -1.39 -4.14 -8.75
N VAL A 98 -0.68 -3.33 -7.96
CA VAL A 98 0.46 -3.84 -7.18
C VAL A 98 0.00 -4.82 -6.10
N ALA A 99 -0.99 -4.48 -5.28
CA ALA A 99 -1.47 -5.36 -4.22
C ALA A 99 -1.92 -6.76 -4.70
N PRO A 100 -2.81 -6.91 -5.71
CA PRO A 100 -3.18 -8.23 -6.21
C PRO A 100 -2.01 -8.94 -6.92
N LEU A 101 -1.17 -8.20 -7.63
CA LEU A 101 0.00 -8.76 -8.30
C LEU A 101 1.00 -9.35 -7.30
N LEU A 102 1.23 -8.69 -6.16
CA LEU A 102 2.13 -9.20 -5.13
C LEU A 102 1.58 -10.47 -4.46
N VAL A 103 0.28 -10.55 -4.19
CA VAL A 103 -0.34 -11.80 -3.69
C VAL A 103 -0.19 -12.91 -4.73
N PHE A 104 -0.38 -12.61 -6.01
CA PHE A 104 -0.18 -13.57 -7.09
C PHE A 104 1.27 -14.07 -7.18
N TYR A 105 2.27 -13.21 -7.01
CA TYR A 105 3.67 -13.65 -6.98
C TYR A 105 4.00 -14.56 -5.81
N ILE A 106 3.42 -14.31 -4.62
CA ILE A 106 3.59 -15.23 -3.48
C ILE A 106 2.93 -16.58 -3.77
N PHE A 107 1.75 -16.58 -4.41
CA PHE A 107 1.12 -17.82 -4.86
C PHE A 107 1.97 -18.62 -5.85
N LEU A 108 2.65 -17.95 -6.79
CA LEU A 108 3.59 -18.63 -7.68
C LEU A 108 4.76 -19.26 -6.91
N SER A 109 5.27 -18.58 -5.89
CA SER A 109 6.32 -19.13 -5.03
C SER A 109 5.84 -20.34 -4.20
N ASP A 110 4.56 -20.36 -3.79
CA ASP A 110 3.95 -21.52 -3.14
C ASP A 110 3.88 -22.72 -4.11
N GLN A 111 3.60 -22.50 -5.40
CA GLN A 111 3.62 -23.55 -6.42
C GLN A 111 5.02 -24.11 -6.64
N ASP A 112 6.05 -23.27 -6.67
CA ASP A 112 7.45 -23.73 -6.76
C ASP A 112 7.83 -24.62 -5.56
N TYR A 113 7.29 -24.32 -4.38
CA TYR A 113 7.43 -25.18 -3.20
C TYR A 113 6.72 -26.54 -3.36
N GLU A 114 5.51 -26.56 -3.89
CA GLU A 114 4.77 -27.81 -4.10
C GLU A 114 5.44 -28.69 -5.16
N ASP A 115 5.90 -28.09 -6.25
CA ASP A 115 6.69 -28.76 -7.27
C ASP A 115 7.98 -29.37 -6.69
N ALA A 116 8.67 -28.63 -5.81
CA ALA A 116 9.87 -29.12 -5.14
C ALA A 116 9.59 -30.28 -4.15
N ARG A 117 8.41 -30.29 -3.51
CA ARG A 117 8.04 -31.26 -2.48
C ARG A 117 7.38 -32.52 -3.02
N TYR A 118 6.42 -32.35 -3.93
CA TYR A 118 5.57 -33.43 -4.46
C TYR A 118 5.94 -33.81 -5.89
N GLY A 119 6.76 -33.01 -6.58
CA GLY A 119 7.18 -33.20 -7.96
C GLY A 119 6.17 -32.66 -8.97
N GLN A 120 6.64 -32.27 -10.15
CA GLN A 120 5.86 -31.59 -11.23
C GLN A 120 4.62 -32.33 -11.75
N CYS A 121 4.37 -33.57 -11.31
CA CYS A 121 3.23 -34.39 -11.70
C CYS A 121 2.18 -34.52 -10.58
N HIS A 122 2.28 -33.72 -9.51
CA HIS A 122 1.27 -33.72 -8.47
C HIS A 122 -0.06 -33.17 -9.01
N GLY A 123 -1.17 -33.65 -8.45
CA GLY A 123 -2.51 -33.15 -8.80
C GLY A 123 -2.74 -31.77 -8.22
N THR A 124 -3.96 -31.22 -8.40
CA THR A 124 -4.34 -30.00 -7.68
C THR A 124 -4.42 -30.30 -6.19
N GLU A 125 -3.61 -29.60 -5.40
CA GLU A 125 -3.55 -29.78 -3.96
C GLU A 125 -4.50 -28.81 -3.25
N PRO A 126 -4.90 -29.08 -1.99
CA PRO A 126 -5.75 -28.16 -1.22
C PRO A 126 -5.19 -26.74 -1.09
N LEU A 127 -3.85 -26.60 -1.09
CA LEU A 127 -3.18 -25.30 -1.03
C LEU A 127 -3.51 -24.44 -2.25
N ASP A 128 -3.63 -25.05 -3.43
CA ASP A 128 -3.96 -24.36 -4.69
C ASP A 128 -5.31 -23.66 -4.60
N TYR A 129 -6.32 -24.38 -4.12
CA TYR A 129 -7.67 -23.83 -3.95
C TYR A 129 -7.69 -22.71 -2.92
N VAL A 130 -6.91 -22.84 -1.84
CA VAL A 130 -6.77 -21.79 -0.82
C VAL A 130 -6.07 -20.56 -1.39
N GLY A 131 -4.97 -20.75 -2.12
CA GLY A 131 -4.20 -19.66 -2.73
C GLY A 131 -5.01 -18.91 -3.80
N LEU A 132 -5.70 -19.64 -4.68
CA LEU A 132 -6.63 -19.05 -5.64
C LEU A 132 -7.77 -18.30 -4.95
N GLY A 133 -8.28 -18.84 -3.84
CA GLY A 133 -9.27 -18.16 -3.00
C GLY A 133 -8.76 -16.82 -2.45
N PHE A 134 -7.53 -16.77 -1.97
CA PHE A 134 -6.89 -15.55 -1.49
C PHE A 134 -6.62 -14.54 -2.61
N ILE A 135 -6.18 -14.99 -3.79
CA ILE A 135 -6.03 -14.12 -4.97
C ILE A 135 -7.39 -13.54 -5.36
N ALA A 136 -8.42 -14.37 -5.49
CA ALA A 136 -9.77 -13.92 -5.83
C ALA A 136 -10.30 -12.91 -4.80
N MET A 137 -10.09 -13.17 -3.51
CA MET A 137 -10.42 -12.23 -2.44
C MET A 137 -9.68 -10.90 -2.59
N GLN A 138 -8.37 -10.92 -2.86
CA GLN A 138 -7.59 -9.71 -3.06
C GLN A 138 -8.05 -8.91 -4.28
N VAL A 139 -8.37 -9.58 -5.39
CA VAL A 139 -8.94 -8.95 -6.59
C VAL A 139 -10.28 -8.30 -6.29
N VAL A 140 -11.17 -8.98 -5.55
CA VAL A 140 -12.46 -8.43 -5.10
C VAL A 140 -12.24 -7.20 -4.21
N VAL A 141 -11.32 -7.27 -3.25
CA VAL A 141 -10.99 -6.14 -2.37
C VAL A 141 -10.46 -4.96 -3.18
N SER A 142 -9.51 -5.20 -4.08
CA SER A 142 -8.86 -4.17 -4.89
C SER A 142 -9.79 -3.54 -5.92
N TRP A 143 -10.60 -4.32 -6.63
CA TRP A 143 -11.37 -3.81 -7.76
C TRP A 143 -12.81 -3.44 -7.41
N LEU A 144 -13.41 -4.08 -6.40
CA LEU A 144 -14.80 -3.83 -6.01
C LEU A 144 -14.89 -3.04 -4.70
N ILE A 145 -14.22 -3.49 -3.64
CA ILE A 145 -14.39 -2.90 -2.31
C ILE A 145 -13.68 -1.55 -2.20
N TYR A 146 -12.45 -1.46 -2.68
CA TYR A 146 -11.65 -0.23 -2.64
C TYR A 146 -12.35 0.99 -3.27
N PRO A 147 -12.89 0.95 -4.51
CA PRO A 147 -13.59 2.11 -5.07
C PRO A 147 -14.87 2.45 -4.30
N ILE A 148 -15.57 1.46 -3.74
CA ILE A 148 -16.75 1.69 -2.89
C ILE A 148 -16.34 2.39 -1.59
N MET A 149 -15.24 1.95 -0.97
CA MET A 149 -14.72 2.55 0.26
C MET A 149 -14.28 4.00 0.06
N ILE A 150 -13.58 4.30 -1.04
CA ILE A 150 -13.21 5.68 -1.38
C ILE A 150 -14.46 6.55 -1.48
N ARG A 151 -15.45 6.16 -2.29
CA ARG A 151 -16.68 6.93 -2.48
C ARG A 151 -17.45 7.17 -1.18
N ARG A 152 -17.42 6.20 -0.26
CA ARG A 152 -18.12 6.29 1.04
C ARG A 152 -17.38 7.18 2.03
N HIS A 153 -16.06 7.06 2.13
CA HIS A 153 -15.26 7.78 3.13
C HIS A 153 -14.95 9.21 2.75
N THR A 154 -15.01 9.56 1.47
CA THR A 154 -15.01 10.96 1.03
C THR A 154 -16.15 11.78 1.61
N ARG A 155 -17.18 11.15 2.21
CA ARG A 155 -18.29 11.84 2.89
C ARG A 155 -18.13 11.96 4.42
N ALA A 156 -17.16 11.28 5.05
CA ALA A 156 -17.08 11.19 6.51
C ALA A 156 -15.78 11.82 7.08
N LYS A 157 -15.88 13.04 7.61
CA LYS A 157 -14.80 13.80 8.27
C LYS A 157 -14.33 13.17 9.60
N LYS A 158 -13.51 12.11 9.60
CA LYS A 158 -12.87 11.60 10.84
C LYS A 158 -11.35 11.44 10.73
N TRP A 159 -10.66 12.59 10.66
CA TRP A 159 -9.22 12.76 10.51
C TRP A 159 -8.37 12.03 11.58
N ASN A 160 -8.71 12.17 12.87
CA ASN A 160 -7.90 11.61 13.97
C ASN A 160 -7.82 10.08 13.95
N ILE A 161 -8.79 9.41 13.32
CA ILE A 161 -8.78 7.96 13.18
C ILE A 161 -7.75 7.55 12.12
N ALA A 162 -7.66 8.30 11.01
CA ALA A 162 -6.75 8.01 9.90
C ALA A 162 -5.29 8.00 10.32
N VAL A 163 -4.81 9.03 11.06
CA VAL A 163 -3.41 9.13 11.52
C VAL A 163 -3.05 8.01 12.50
N ARG A 164 -3.99 7.62 13.38
CA ARG A 164 -3.75 6.54 14.34
C ARG A 164 -3.72 5.17 13.65
N THR A 165 -4.56 4.98 12.63
CA THR A 165 -4.56 3.75 11.82
C THR A 165 -3.31 3.62 10.95
N THR A 166 -2.79 4.71 10.36
CA THR A 166 -1.57 4.65 9.54
C THR A 166 -0.36 4.23 10.36
N ALA A 167 -0.18 4.81 11.55
CA ALA A 167 0.90 4.44 12.45
C ALA A 167 0.81 2.95 12.84
N TRP A 168 -0.39 2.47 13.17
CA TRP A 168 -0.61 1.07 13.55
C TRP A 168 -0.28 0.09 12.43
N VAL A 169 -0.71 0.39 11.20
CA VAL A 169 -0.44 -0.50 10.07
C VAL A 169 1.04 -0.44 9.67
N SER A 170 1.70 0.71 9.71
CA SER A 170 3.14 0.78 9.49
C SER A 170 3.91 -0.08 10.51
N TRP A 171 3.50 -0.07 11.78
CA TRP A 171 4.06 -0.95 12.82
C TRP A 171 3.78 -2.43 12.55
N LEU A 172 2.54 -2.77 12.15
CA LEU A 172 2.16 -4.13 11.81
C LEU A 172 2.99 -4.67 10.64
N LEU A 173 3.13 -3.88 9.57
CA LEU A 173 3.89 -4.27 8.38
C LEU A 173 5.39 -4.39 8.68
N LEU A 174 5.94 -3.50 9.51
CA LEU A 174 7.32 -3.60 10.01
C LEU A 174 7.51 -4.89 10.82
N LEU A 175 6.56 -5.21 11.71
CA LEU A 175 6.59 -6.44 12.49
C LEU A 175 6.52 -7.69 11.59
N VAL A 176 5.70 -7.67 10.53
CA VAL A 176 5.66 -8.75 9.53
C VAL A 176 7.01 -8.91 8.84
N THR A 177 7.64 -7.82 8.40
CA THR A 177 8.97 -7.88 7.75
C THR A 177 10.07 -8.37 8.70
N PHE A 178 10.03 -7.97 9.97
CA PHE A 178 11.00 -8.44 10.96
C PHE A 178 10.77 -9.92 11.30
N ALA A 179 9.50 -10.32 11.46
CA ALA A 179 9.11 -11.70 11.68
C ALA A 179 9.51 -12.60 10.50
N SER A 180 9.38 -12.14 9.25
CA SER A 180 9.82 -12.92 8.08
C SER A 180 11.34 -13.12 8.06
N ALA A 181 12.12 -12.09 8.43
CA ALA A 181 13.57 -12.22 8.54
C ALA A 181 13.99 -13.21 9.63
N ILE A 182 13.32 -13.18 10.80
CA ILE A 182 13.55 -14.15 11.88
C ILE A 182 13.15 -15.56 11.43
N ALA A 183 11.98 -15.70 10.81
CA ALA A 183 11.49 -16.99 10.33
C ALA A 183 12.46 -17.60 9.31
N PHE A 184 12.99 -16.80 8.38
CA PHE A 184 14.03 -17.23 7.45
C PHE A 184 15.29 -17.71 8.17
N ALA A 185 15.79 -16.95 9.17
CA ALA A 185 16.96 -17.34 9.94
C ALA A 185 16.74 -18.65 10.72
N LEU A 186 15.55 -18.86 11.29
CA LEU A 186 15.18 -20.09 11.99
C LEU A 186 15.07 -21.28 11.03
N ILE A 187 14.46 -21.10 9.87
CA ILE A 187 14.40 -22.14 8.82
C ILE A 187 15.82 -22.51 8.39
N GLY A 188 16.68 -21.52 8.14
CA GLY A 188 18.07 -21.75 7.79
C GLY A 188 18.88 -22.49 8.86
N ALA A 189 18.56 -22.28 10.14
CA ALA A 189 19.24 -22.92 11.27
C ALA A 189 18.75 -24.36 11.56
N GLU A 190 17.45 -24.61 11.46
CA GLU A 190 16.82 -25.89 11.86
C GLU A 190 16.67 -26.87 10.69
N VAL A 191 16.52 -26.37 9.46
CA VAL A 191 16.22 -27.21 8.29
C VAL A 191 17.52 -27.62 7.62
N ARG A 192 17.92 -28.88 7.82
CA ARG A 192 18.98 -29.51 7.03
C ARG A 192 18.58 -29.51 5.56
N ALA A 193 19.55 -29.36 4.65
CA ALA A 193 19.34 -29.22 3.19
C ALA A 193 18.44 -30.30 2.54
N THR A 194 18.25 -31.46 3.19
CA THR A 194 17.46 -32.58 2.69
C THR A 194 16.00 -32.63 3.15
N HIS A 195 15.56 -31.74 4.05
CA HIS A 195 14.19 -31.75 4.57
C HIS A 195 13.36 -30.57 4.04
N THR A 196 12.23 -30.86 3.41
CA THR A 196 11.21 -29.84 3.07
C THR A 196 10.40 -29.48 4.31
N VAL A 197 10.33 -28.19 4.62
CA VAL A 197 9.58 -27.63 5.76
C VAL A 197 8.07 -27.87 5.61
N SER A 198 7.27 -27.75 6.67
CA SER A 198 5.83 -28.05 6.64
C SER A 198 5.06 -27.20 5.59
N PRO A 199 4.08 -27.76 4.86
CA PRO A 199 3.24 -27.00 3.91
C PRO A 199 2.38 -25.93 4.59
N LEU A 200 2.29 -25.95 5.93
CA LEU A 200 1.68 -24.87 6.70
C LEU A 200 2.41 -23.53 6.56
N ILE A 201 3.71 -23.54 6.23
CA ILE A 201 4.52 -22.31 6.10
C ILE A 201 4.15 -21.51 4.84
N PRO A 202 4.20 -22.06 3.62
CA PRO A 202 3.74 -21.34 2.42
C PRO A 202 2.27 -20.90 2.56
N GLY A 203 1.41 -21.79 3.07
CA GLY A 203 0.01 -21.44 3.38
C GLY A 203 -0.15 -20.27 4.37
N ALA A 204 0.73 -20.17 5.38
CA ALA A 204 0.76 -19.02 6.28
C ALA A 204 1.31 -17.75 5.58
N CYS A 205 2.31 -17.89 4.71
CA CYS A 205 2.88 -16.79 3.93
C CYS A 205 1.83 -16.11 3.05
N ILE A 206 1.09 -16.88 2.26
CA ILE A 206 0.02 -16.32 1.41
C ILE A 206 -1.12 -15.70 2.23
N ALA A 207 -1.49 -16.31 3.36
CA ALA A 207 -2.52 -15.76 4.25
C ALA A 207 -2.07 -14.42 4.88
N ILE A 208 -0.85 -14.36 5.42
CA ILE A 208 -0.27 -13.15 6.00
C ILE A 208 -0.14 -12.06 4.94
N MET A 209 0.36 -12.41 3.75
CA MET A 209 0.50 -11.47 2.65
C MET A 209 -0.85 -10.88 2.22
N THR A 210 -1.86 -11.74 2.09
CA THR A 210 -3.20 -11.30 1.70
C THR A 210 -3.79 -10.39 2.77
N LEU A 211 -3.68 -10.74 4.05
CA LEU A 211 -4.12 -9.87 5.14
C LEU A 211 -3.39 -8.52 5.15
N ALA A 212 -2.07 -8.53 4.92
CA ALA A 212 -1.27 -7.31 4.82
C ALA A 212 -1.72 -6.43 3.64
N MET A 213 -1.95 -7.01 2.46
CA MET A 213 -2.38 -6.28 1.26
C MET A 213 -3.82 -5.78 1.35
N VAL A 214 -4.74 -6.55 1.95
CA VAL A 214 -6.10 -6.10 2.26
C VAL A 214 -6.06 -4.93 3.25
N GLY A 215 -5.26 -5.05 4.31
CA GLY A 215 -5.07 -3.99 5.30
C GLY A 215 -4.51 -2.71 4.68
N LEU A 216 -3.47 -2.84 3.85
CA LEU A 216 -2.88 -1.73 3.10
C LEU A 216 -3.90 -1.09 2.15
N THR A 217 -4.65 -1.90 1.39
CA THR A 217 -5.69 -1.42 0.46
C THR A 217 -6.79 -0.65 1.20
N GLY A 218 -7.23 -1.16 2.35
CA GLY A 218 -8.15 -0.47 3.25
C GLY A 218 -7.57 0.87 3.69
N GLN A 219 -6.33 0.90 4.17
CA GLN A 219 -5.67 2.13 4.60
C GLN A 219 -5.52 3.15 3.46
N LEU A 220 -5.18 2.71 2.25
CA LEU A 220 -5.11 3.58 1.07
C LEU A 220 -6.46 4.24 0.78
N ALA A 221 -7.56 3.50 0.94
CA ALA A 221 -8.91 4.05 0.80
C ALA A 221 -9.26 5.03 1.95
N TYR A 222 -8.89 4.71 3.20
CA TYR A 222 -9.14 5.57 4.36
C TYR A 222 -8.35 6.89 4.35
N THR A 223 -7.15 6.87 3.79
CA THR A 223 -6.24 8.02 3.79
C THR A 223 -6.31 8.85 2.51
N HIS A 224 -7.19 8.49 1.57
CA HIS A 224 -7.41 9.24 0.35
C HIS A 224 -8.04 10.60 0.67
N GLN A 225 -7.28 11.68 0.49
CA GLN A 225 -7.80 13.03 0.60
C GLN A 225 -8.38 13.43 -0.75
N VAL A 226 -9.68 13.72 -0.80
CA VAL A 226 -10.23 14.42 -1.97
C VAL A 226 -9.82 15.88 -1.86
N PRO A 227 -9.20 16.45 -2.92
CA PRO A 227 -9.00 17.89 -2.98
C PRO A 227 -10.37 18.53 -2.79
N HIS A 228 -10.58 19.19 -1.65
CA HIS A 228 -11.69 20.10 -1.55
C HIS A 228 -11.45 21.11 -2.66
N ALA A 229 -12.25 21.02 -3.72
CA ALA A 229 -12.46 22.16 -4.59
C ALA A 229 -12.76 23.28 -3.60
N GLN A 230 -11.80 24.20 -3.46
CA GLN A 230 -11.92 25.34 -2.57
C GLN A 230 -13.36 25.83 -2.76
N ASP A 231 -14.09 25.91 -1.66
CA ASP A 231 -15.18 26.85 -1.54
C ASP A 231 -14.56 28.17 -2.01
N GLN A 232 -14.64 28.43 -3.32
CA GLN A 232 -14.42 29.75 -3.85
C GLN A 232 -15.39 30.55 -3.02
N PRO A 233 -14.92 31.48 -2.15
CA PRO A 233 -15.83 32.35 -1.45
C PRO A 233 -16.72 32.87 -2.55
N HIS A 234 -18.02 32.53 -2.44
CA HIS A 234 -19.03 32.95 -3.38
C HIS A 234 -18.73 34.43 -3.53
N VAL A 235 -18.16 34.81 -4.68
CA VAL A 235 -17.90 36.20 -4.96
C VAL A 235 -19.29 36.76 -4.89
N ASP A 236 -19.54 37.47 -3.78
CA ASP A 236 -20.75 38.19 -3.51
C ASP A 236 -20.83 39.08 -4.72
N ARG A 237 -21.63 38.61 -5.69
CA ARG A 237 -21.67 39.16 -7.03
C ARG A 237 -22.40 40.45 -6.76
N GLY A 238 -21.60 41.48 -6.50
CA GLY A 238 -22.09 42.77 -6.09
C GLY A 238 -23.30 43.07 -6.93
N ASP A 239 -24.44 43.19 -6.23
CA ASP A 239 -25.57 43.96 -6.69
C ASP A 239 -24.98 45.29 -7.14
N THR A 240 -24.65 45.33 -8.42
CA THR A 240 -24.30 46.51 -9.16
C THR A 240 -25.66 47.11 -9.39
N ASP A 241 -26.07 47.88 -8.38
CA ASP A 241 -27.24 48.75 -8.40
C ASP A 241 -27.15 49.59 -9.70
N PRO A 242 -27.96 49.33 -10.73
CA PRO A 242 -27.94 50.11 -11.97
C PRO A 242 -28.79 51.37 -11.86
N ASP A 243 -29.42 51.63 -10.71
CA ASP A 243 -30.41 52.68 -10.60
C ASP A 243 -29.81 53.98 -10.05
N HIS A 244 -29.91 55.01 -10.89
CA HIS A 244 -29.92 56.43 -10.55
C HIS A 244 -28.57 57.18 -10.49
N ALA A 245 -27.80 57.07 -11.57
CA ALA A 245 -26.91 58.15 -12.01
C ALA A 245 -27.28 58.65 -13.43
N ALA A 246 -28.47 59.23 -13.56
CA ALA A 246 -28.79 60.20 -14.61
C ALA A 246 -29.00 61.54 -13.87
N GLY A 247 -28.01 62.43 -13.87
CA GLY A 247 -27.86 63.44 -14.91
C GLY A 247 -28.75 64.64 -14.55
N ALA A 248 -28.20 65.68 -13.91
CA ALA A 248 -27.62 66.85 -14.59
C ALA A 248 -28.54 67.39 -15.69
N GLY A 249 -29.02 68.62 -15.70
CA GLY A 249 -28.75 69.83 -14.95
C GLY A 249 -29.48 70.92 -15.73
N SER A 250 -30.30 71.73 -15.07
CA SER A 250 -30.98 72.87 -15.68
C SER A 250 -30.67 74.10 -14.84
N GLU A 251 -29.46 74.62 -15.02
CA GLU A 251 -29.16 76.03 -14.76
C GLU A 251 -29.71 76.87 -15.92
N ALA A 252 -30.59 77.81 -15.62
CA ALA A 252 -30.43 79.24 -16.00
C ALA A 252 -31.67 80.03 -15.53
N LEU A 253 -31.45 80.83 -14.48
CA LEU A 253 -32.19 82.05 -14.10
C LEU A 253 -32.13 83.11 -15.24
N PRO A 254 -32.74 84.31 -15.13
CA PRO A 254 -33.79 84.83 -14.24
C PRO A 254 -35.08 85.29 -14.96
#